data_AF-A0A0R4ILS7-F1
#
_entry.id   AF-A0A0R4ILS7-F1
#
_cell.length_a   1.000
_cell.length_b   1.000
_cell.length_c   1.000
_cell.angle_alpha   90.00
_cell.angle_beta   90.00
_cell.angle_gamma   90.00
#
_symmetry.space_group_name_H-M   'P 1'
#
loop_
_entity.id
_entity.type
_entity.pdbx_description
1 polymer ?
#
loop_
_entity_poly.entity_id
_entity_poly.type
_entity_poly.pdbx_seq_one_letter_code
_entity_poly.pdbx_strand_id
1 'polypeptide(L)'
;MRFGDTLCEPQEGFHCIKQKKGSCELAVEHSKCQPGQYIENTGTALSDTVCVDCTDGSYSNGSVMSCLPHSKCEMMGFKEKKAGTTSSDAECEKVTSVGLVVLVTIAVVLVVAGTVAALLACIKYRKCNPQHSNKDVEYKSKQPSEDDETAHFTSTNQQQISVPVDILESAPHSL
;
A
#
# COMPACT_ATOMS: atom_id res chain seq x y z
N MET A 1 64.28 21.84 26.44
CA MET A 1 63.37 22.52 25.49
C MET A 1 62.61 21.46 24.72
N ARG A 2 61.33 21.67 24.40
CA ARG A 2 60.52 20.84 23.49
C ARG A 2 59.80 21.81 22.55
N PHE A 3 60.13 21.78 21.27
CA PHE A 3 59.28 22.40 20.25
C PHE A 3 58.17 21.39 19.94
N GLY A 4 56.94 21.77 20.25
CA GLY A 4 55.73 21.04 19.90
C GLY A 4 54.87 21.96 19.04
N ASP A 5 55.15 21.98 17.74
CA ASP A 5 54.38 22.78 16.80
C ASP A 5 53.05 22.05 16.52
N THR A 6 52.03 22.35 17.30
CA THR A 6 50.68 21.81 17.11
C THR A 6 50.11 22.30 15.77
N LEU A 7 49.89 21.36 14.85
CA LEU A 7 49.18 21.62 13.61
C LEU A 7 47.67 21.74 13.89
N CYS A 8 47.01 22.73 13.29
CA CYS A 8 45.56 22.86 13.34
C CYS A 8 44.98 22.41 12.00
N GLU A 9 44.04 21.47 12.03
CA GLU A 9 43.28 21.02 10.88
C GLU A 9 41.84 21.58 10.96
N PRO A 10 41.14 21.76 9.82
CA PRO A 10 39.71 22.11 9.82
C PRO A 10 38.85 21.07 10.55
N GLN A 11 37.75 21.53 11.12
CA GLN A 11 36.70 20.65 11.63
C GLN A 11 35.94 19.96 10.48
N GLU A 12 35.35 18.80 10.74
CA GLU A 12 34.39 18.16 9.83
C GLU A 12 33.29 19.14 9.41
N GLY A 13 32.98 19.18 8.11
CA GLY A 13 32.08 20.17 7.51
C GLY A 13 32.73 21.52 7.14
N PHE A 14 34.07 21.66 7.26
CA PHE A 14 34.80 22.88 6.90
C PHE A 14 36.00 22.60 5.99
N HIS A 15 36.33 23.54 5.11
CA HIS A 15 37.55 23.52 4.29
C HIS A 15 38.48 24.70 4.63
N CYS A 16 39.80 24.49 4.54
CA CYS A 16 40.79 25.52 4.84
C CYS A 16 40.96 26.51 3.68
N ILE A 17 40.76 27.81 3.95
CA ILE A 17 40.99 28.89 2.96
C ILE A 17 42.26 29.70 3.22
N LYS A 18 42.90 29.53 4.40
CA LYS A 18 44.16 30.19 4.74
C LYS A 18 45.07 29.26 5.54
N GLN A 19 46.21 28.89 4.97
CA GLN A 19 47.25 28.14 5.68
C GLN A 19 48.43 29.03 6.10
N LYS A 20 49.09 28.64 7.20
CA LYS A 20 50.26 29.31 7.77
C LYS A 20 51.20 28.26 8.35
N LYS A 21 52.37 28.09 7.72
CA LYS A 21 53.36 27.02 8.06
C LYS A 21 52.74 25.60 8.10
N GLY A 22 51.81 25.30 7.19
CA GLY A 22 51.09 24.02 7.12
C GLY A 22 49.92 23.87 8.10
N SER A 23 49.76 24.77 9.06
CA SER A 23 48.60 24.82 9.95
C SER A 23 47.47 25.64 9.31
N CYS A 24 46.21 25.24 9.47
CA CYS A 24 45.08 26.03 9.03
C CYS A 24 44.84 27.22 9.98
N GLU A 25 44.86 28.44 9.45
CA GLU A 25 44.59 29.68 10.19
C GLU A 25 43.13 30.14 10.04
N LEU A 26 42.48 29.81 8.92
CA LEU A 26 41.06 30.09 8.69
C LEU A 26 40.43 29.00 7.81
N ALA A 27 39.34 28.43 8.30
CA ALA A 27 38.47 27.51 7.58
C ALA A 27 37.04 28.06 7.51
N VAL A 28 36.27 27.65 6.51
CA VAL A 28 34.86 28.04 6.31
C VAL A 28 34.01 26.79 6.07
N GLU A 29 32.70 26.89 6.37
CA GLU A 29 31.77 25.76 6.19
C GLU A 29 31.72 25.32 4.72
N HIS A 30 31.54 24.02 4.48
CA HIS A 30 31.32 23.49 3.15
C HIS A 30 30.02 24.01 2.51
N SER A 31 30.10 24.34 1.23
CA SER A 31 28.95 24.74 0.41
C SER A 31 27.88 23.65 0.38
N LYS A 32 26.62 24.08 0.42
CA LYS A 32 25.42 23.23 0.41
C LYS A 32 24.74 23.34 -0.95
N CYS A 33 24.71 22.24 -1.69
CA CYS A 33 24.06 22.18 -2.99
C CYS A 33 22.56 22.47 -2.86
N GLN A 34 21.99 23.16 -3.85
CA GLN A 34 20.59 23.59 -3.81
C GLN A 34 19.66 22.50 -4.38
N PRO A 35 18.35 22.54 -4.08
CA PRO A 35 17.36 21.78 -4.83
C PRO A 35 17.46 22.16 -6.32
N GLY A 36 17.66 21.16 -7.18
CA GLY A 36 18.14 21.39 -8.55
C GLY A 36 19.52 20.80 -8.82
N GLN A 37 20.32 20.48 -7.79
CA GLN A 37 21.73 20.14 -7.89
C GLN A 37 22.10 18.86 -7.14
N TYR A 38 23.12 18.13 -7.59
CA TYR A 38 23.72 17.00 -6.89
C TYR A 38 25.17 17.31 -6.44
N ILE A 39 25.65 16.55 -5.46
CA ILE A 39 27.03 16.61 -4.95
C ILE A 39 27.92 15.78 -5.88
N GLU A 40 28.72 16.44 -6.71
CA GLU A 40 29.71 15.76 -7.56
C GLU A 40 30.96 15.38 -6.74
N ASN A 41 31.43 16.29 -5.88
CA ASN A 41 32.50 16.00 -4.92
C ASN A 41 32.10 16.51 -3.54
N THR A 42 32.17 15.64 -2.54
CA THR A 42 32.04 16.02 -1.12
C THR A 42 33.21 16.92 -0.72
N GLY A 43 32.94 17.99 0.04
CA GLY A 43 33.97 18.84 0.61
C GLY A 43 34.99 18.07 1.46
N THR A 44 36.23 18.56 1.48
CA THR A 44 37.34 18.00 2.26
C THR A 44 37.97 19.08 3.15
N ALA A 45 38.97 18.75 3.95
CA ALA A 45 39.75 19.74 4.69
C ALA A 45 40.47 20.77 3.77
N LEU A 46 40.63 20.50 2.48
CA LEU A 46 41.39 21.34 1.54
C LEU A 46 40.56 21.84 0.34
N SER A 47 39.34 21.36 0.15
CA SER A 47 38.46 21.69 -0.98
C SER A 47 37.03 21.86 -0.52
N ASP A 48 36.28 22.75 -1.17
CA ASP A 48 34.85 22.87 -0.93
C ASP A 48 34.07 21.72 -1.58
N THR A 49 32.77 21.60 -1.25
CA THR A 49 31.82 20.75 -1.96
C THR A 49 31.61 21.27 -3.38
N VAL A 50 31.64 20.37 -4.38
CA VAL A 50 31.31 20.68 -5.77
C VAL A 50 29.87 20.24 -6.06
N CYS A 51 29.07 21.18 -6.55
CA CYS A 51 27.65 21.00 -6.88
C CYS A 51 27.44 21.13 -8.39
N VAL A 52 26.65 20.24 -8.98
CA VAL A 52 26.34 20.23 -10.43
C VAL A 52 24.83 20.15 -10.62
N ASP A 53 24.31 20.89 -11.60
CA ASP A 53 22.87 20.97 -11.89
C ASP A 53 22.32 19.67 -12.51
N CYS A 54 21.09 19.30 -12.15
CA CYS A 54 20.36 18.19 -12.76
C CYS A 54 19.85 18.53 -14.17
N THR A 55 19.83 17.55 -15.06
CA THR A 55 19.23 17.66 -16.40
C THR A 55 17.74 17.30 -16.38
N ASP A 56 17.01 17.70 -17.44
CA ASP A 56 15.62 17.32 -17.66
C ASP A 56 15.39 15.80 -17.52
N GLY A 57 14.23 15.43 -16.97
CA GLY A 57 13.90 14.04 -16.63
C GLY A 57 14.52 13.53 -15.32
N SER A 58 15.24 14.38 -14.58
CA SER A 58 15.83 14.07 -13.27
C SER A 58 15.68 15.20 -12.26
N TYR A 59 15.82 14.89 -10.96
CA TYR A 59 15.72 15.86 -9.86
C TYR A 59 16.65 15.58 -8.68
N SER A 60 16.90 16.61 -7.87
CA SER A 60 17.63 16.49 -6.60
C SER A 60 17.15 17.53 -5.58
N ASN A 61 17.23 17.19 -4.29
CA ASN A 61 17.00 18.09 -3.16
C ASN A 61 18.26 18.81 -2.65
N GLY A 62 19.43 18.60 -3.29
CA GLY A 62 20.73 19.13 -2.86
C GLY A 62 21.51 18.25 -1.88
N SER A 63 20.97 17.11 -1.45
CA SER A 63 21.57 16.24 -0.41
C SER A 63 22.05 14.86 -0.93
N VAL A 64 22.13 14.68 -2.25
CA VAL A 64 22.44 13.39 -2.90
C VAL A 64 23.59 13.53 -3.90
N MET A 65 24.34 12.45 -4.13
CA MET A 65 25.50 12.42 -5.04
C MET A 65 25.14 12.15 -6.52
N SER A 66 23.85 12.08 -6.85
CA SER A 66 23.34 11.98 -8.21
C SER A 66 21.88 12.40 -8.27
N CYS A 67 21.42 12.89 -9.42
CA CYS A 67 20.01 13.20 -9.64
C CYS A 67 19.19 11.91 -9.79
N LEU A 68 18.01 11.88 -9.16
CA LEU A 68 17.06 10.78 -9.27
C LEU A 68 16.21 10.98 -10.53
N PRO A 69 15.85 9.92 -11.29
CA PRO A 69 14.94 10.04 -12.43
C PRO A 69 13.51 10.38 -11.97
N HIS A 70 12.77 11.15 -12.79
CA HIS A 70 11.36 11.47 -12.49
C HIS A 70 10.44 10.24 -12.51
N SER A 71 9.45 10.24 -11.62
CA SER A 71 8.38 9.26 -11.52
C SER A 71 7.47 9.26 -12.76
N LYS A 72 7.44 8.13 -13.47
CA LYS A 72 6.60 7.96 -14.67
C LYS A 72 5.18 7.54 -14.31
N CYS A 73 4.32 8.51 -13.99
CA CYS A 73 2.96 8.27 -13.49
C CYS A 73 2.14 7.30 -14.37
N GLU A 74 2.24 7.41 -15.70
CA GLU A 74 1.54 6.51 -16.65
C GLU A 74 1.91 5.04 -16.46
N MET A 75 3.18 4.73 -16.21
CA MET A 75 3.67 3.37 -15.94
C MET A 75 3.12 2.79 -14.63
N MET A 76 2.66 3.66 -13.71
CA MET A 76 2.01 3.29 -12.45
C MET A 76 0.47 3.24 -12.56
N GLY A 77 -0.10 3.51 -13.74
CA GLY A 77 -1.55 3.64 -13.95
C GLY A 77 -2.15 4.92 -13.36
N PHE A 78 -1.31 5.92 -13.09
CA PHE A 78 -1.70 7.23 -12.55
C PHE A 78 -1.64 8.31 -13.62
N LYS A 79 -2.37 9.41 -13.42
CA LYS A 79 -2.18 10.62 -14.22
C LYS A 79 -1.12 11.49 -13.56
N GLU A 80 -0.35 12.21 -14.37
CA GLU A 80 0.45 13.31 -13.87
C GLU A 80 -0.49 14.46 -13.46
N LYS A 81 -0.38 14.91 -12.21
CA LYS A 81 -1.07 16.07 -11.65
C LYS A 81 -0.21 17.34 -11.75
N LYS A 82 1.12 17.17 -11.78
CA LYS A 82 2.12 18.22 -11.94
C LYS A 82 3.44 17.60 -12.41
N ALA A 83 4.03 18.18 -13.46
CA ALA A 83 5.31 17.79 -14.00
C ALA A 83 6.45 17.90 -12.97
N GLY A 84 7.44 17.03 -13.10
CA GLY A 84 8.70 17.12 -12.35
C GLY A 84 9.55 18.30 -12.80
N THR A 85 10.42 18.76 -11.91
CA THR A 85 11.45 19.79 -12.14
C THR A 85 12.81 19.25 -11.72
N THR A 86 13.90 19.96 -12.04
CA THR A 86 15.24 19.61 -11.50
C THR A 86 15.30 19.61 -9.96
N SER A 87 14.35 20.30 -9.31
CA SER A 87 14.25 20.44 -7.85
C SER A 87 13.18 19.58 -7.17
N SER A 88 12.29 18.91 -7.92
CA SER A 88 11.20 18.11 -7.35
C SER A 88 10.66 17.04 -8.32
N ASP A 89 10.21 15.91 -7.78
CA ASP A 89 9.61 14.84 -8.60
C ASP A 89 8.22 15.22 -9.15
N ALA A 90 7.77 14.49 -10.17
CA ALA A 90 6.42 14.59 -10.71
C ALA A 90 5.38 14.12 -9.66
N GLU A 91 4.29 14.87 -9.50
CA GLU A 91 3.20 14.48 -8.62
C GLU A 91 2.18 13.63 -9.39
N CYS A 92 2.04 12.36 -9.00
CA CYS A 92 1.07 11.43 -9.60
C CYS A 92 -0.27 11.39 -8.84
N GLU A 93 -1.38 11.38 -9.57
CA GLU A 93 -2.74 11.27 -9.04
C GLU A 93 -3.46 10.00 -9.54
N LYS A 94 -4.13 9.31 -8.62
CA LYS A 94 -4.87 8.07 -8.91
C LYS A 94 -6.10 8.38 -9.76
N VAL A 95 -6.17 7.77 -10.96
CA VAL A 95 -7.29 7.94 -11.88
C VAL A 95 -8.53 7.23 -11.34
N THR A 96 -9.34 7.93 -10.55
CA THR A 96 -10.67 7.47 -10.16
C THR A 96 -11.70 7.97 -11.16
N SER A 97 -12.47 7.05 -11.75
CA SER A 97 -13.60 7.44 -12.60
C SER A 97 -14.76 7.90 -11.71
N VAL A 98 -14.94 9.21 -11.60
CA VAL A 98 -16.07 9.82 -10.88
C VAL A 98 -17.41 9.25 -11.40
N GLY A 99 -17.51 8.96 -12.70
CA GLY A 99 -18.68 8.30 -13.29
C GLY A 99 -18.94 6.90 -12.73
N LEU A 100 -17.90 6.09 -12.50
CA LEU A 100 -18.06 4.78 -11.84
C LEU A 100 -18.43 4.93 -10.36
N VAL A 101 -17.83 5.88 -9.65
CA VAL A 101 -18.15 6.15 -8.23
C VAL A 101 -19.62 6.59 -8.08
N VAL A 102 -20.09 7.50 -8.93
CA VAL A 102 -21.49 7.95 -8.96
C VAL A 102 -22.44 6.82 -9.37
N LEU A 103 -22.11 6.01 -10.37
CA LEU A 103 -22.93 4.87 -10.79
C LEU A 103 -23.06 3.82 -9.67
N VAL A 104 -21.94 3.45 -9.02
CA VAL A 104 -21.94 2.47 -7.92
C VAL A 104 -22.70 3.00 -6.71
N THR A 105 -22.50 4.27 -6.32
CA THR A 105 -23.23 4.86 -5.19
C THR A 105 -24.73 4.96 -5.44
N ILE A 106 -25.17 5.37 -6.63
CA ILE A 106 -26.59 5.38 -7.01
C ILE A 106 -27.16 3.95 -6.98
N ALA A 107 -26.46 2.97 -7.55
CA ALA A 107 -26.90 1.57 -7.55
C ALA A 107 -27.07 1.02 -6.13
N VAL A 108 -26.10 1.27 -5.24
CA VAL A 108 -26.18 0.87 -3.81
C VAL A 108 -27.37 1.54 -3.11
N VAL A 109 -27.58 2.85 -3.31
CA VAL A 109 -28.72 3.58 -2.72
C VAL A 109 -30.06 3.01 -3.20
N LEU A 110 -30.20 2.67 -4.49
CA LEU A 110 -31.41 2.06 -5.03
C LEU A 110 -31.66 0.65 -4.48
N VAL A 111 -30.60 -0.17 -4.30
CA VAL A 111 -30.72 -1.50 -3.67
C VAL A 111 -31.11 -1.40 -2.19
N VAL A 112 -30.54 -0.45 -1.45
CA VAL A 112 -30.90 -0.21 -0.04
C VAL A 112 -32.34 0.31 0.07
N ALA A 113 -32.74 1.27 -0.77
CA ALA A 113 -34.11 1.79 -0.78
C ALA A 113 -35.13 0.70 -1.16
N GLY A 114 -34.83 -0.12 -2.16
CA GLY A 114 -35.68 -1.23 -2.60
C GLY A 114 -35.83 -2.34 -1.55
N THR A 115 -34.74 -2.72 -0.89
CA THR A 115 -34.78 -3.73 0.19
C THR A 115 -35.52 -3.22 1.43
N VAL A 116 -35.31 -1.96 1.83
CA VAL A 116 -36.09 -1.33 2.92
C VAL A 116 -37.57 -1.24 2.56
N ALA A 117 -37.93 -0.81 1.35
CA ALA A 117 -39.31 -0.77 0.89
C ALA A 117 -39.97 -2.15 0.87
N ALA A 118 -39.26 -3.18 0.39
CA ALA A 118 -39.72 -4.57 0.39
C ALA A 118 -39.94 -5.09 1.82
N LEU A 119 -39.02 -4.82 2.77
CA LEU A 119 -39.17 -5.21 4.17
C LEU A 119 -40.39 -4.52 4.82
N LEU A 120 -40.56 -3.21 4.62
CA LEU A 120 -41.72 -2.46 5.12
C LEU A 120 -43.05 -2.96 4.50
N ALA A 121 -43.05 -3.30 3.22
CA ALA A 121 -44.19 -3.93 2.55
C ALA A 121 -44.50 -5.30 3.17
N CYS A 122 -43.51 -6.19 3.31
CA CYS A 122 -43.67 -7.51 3.93
C CYS A 122 -44.19 -7.42 5.37
N ILE A 123 -43.74 -6.43 6.16
CA ILE A 123 -44.26 -6.17 7.50
C ILE A 123 -45.73 -5.73 7.46
N LYS A 124 -46.12 -4.85 6.53
CA LYS A 124 -47.52 -4.46 6.34
C LYS A 124 -48.39 -5.63 5.87
N TYR A 125 -47.97 -6.40 4.85
CA TYR A 125 -48.72 -7.56 4.36
C TYR A 125 -48.88 -8.64 5.44
N ARG A 126 -47.87 -8.92 6.26
CA ARG A 126 -48.00 -9.80 7.42
C ARG A 126 -48.96 -9.26 8.49
N LYS A 127 -49.07 -7.94 8.66
CA LYS A 127 -50.01 -7.31 9.59
C LYS A 127 -51.44 -7.18 9.04
N CYS A 128 -51.61 -7.22 7.72
CA CYS A 128 -52.90 -7.23 7.03
C CYS A 128 -53.46 -8.65 6.77
N ASN A 129 -52.76 -9.72 7.16
CA ASN A 129 -53.27 -11.10 7.10
C ASN A 129 -53.36 -11.80 8.49
N PRO A 130 -54.18 -11.29 9.42
CA PRO A 130 -54.62 -12.07 10.58
C PRO A 130 -55.88 -12.89 10.24
N GLN A 131 -55.70 -14.18 10.00
CA GLN A 131 -56.74 -15.24 9.90
C GLN A 131 -57.77 -15.18 8.75
N HIS A 132 -57.73 -16.21 7.90
CA HIS A 132 -58.92 -17.04 7.72
C HIS A 132 -58.57 -18.54 7.62
N SER A 133 -58.80 -19.23 8.74
CA SER A 133 -59.09 -20.66 8.88
C SER A 133 -58.05 -21.68 8.38
N ASN A 134 -57.60 -22.47 9.35
CA ASN A 134 -57.43 -23.92 9.26
C ASN A 134 -58.39 -24.58 8.22
N LYS A 135 -57.86 -25.56 7.49
CA LYS A 135 -58.66 -26.65 6.90
C LYS A 135 -57.96 -27.98 7.12
N ASP A 136 -58.15 -28.53 8.32
CA ASP A 136 -58.06 -29.97 8.54
C ASP A 136 -59.14 -30.64 7.69
N VAL A 137 -58.76 -31.13 6.50
CA VAL A 137 -59.56 -32.08 5.73
C VAL A 137 -58.93 -33.45 5.87
N GLU A 138 -59.23 -34.09 7.00
CA GLU A 138 -59.10 -35.54 7.09
C GLU A 138 -60.08 -36.17 6.08
N TYR A 139 -59.56 -36.64 4.95
CA TYR A 139 -60.28 -37.59 4.10
C TYR A 139 -59.57 -38.94 4.13
N LYS A 140 -60.35 -39.98 4.42
CA LYS A 140 -59.86 -41.25 4.95
C LYS A 140 -59.79 -42.34 3.89
N SER A 141 -58.60 -42.94 3.80
CA SER A 141 -58.29 -44.25 3.20
C SER A 141 -58.51 -44.45 1.70
N LYS A 142 -57.42 -44.85 1.02
CA LYS A 142 -57.48 -45.91 0.00
C LYS A 142 -56.14 -46.66 -0.13
N GLN A 143 -55.90 -47.62 0.77
CA GLN A 143 -55.17 -48.87 0.42
C GLN A 143 -56.03 -49.67 -0.58
N PRO A 144 -55.48 -50.56 -1.43
CA PRO A 144 -54.52 -51.64 -1.14
C PRO A 144 -53.04 -51.23 -1.41
N SER A 145 -52.03 -51.72 -0.68
CA SER A 145 -51.42 -53.08 -0.59
C SER A 145 -50.48 -53.43 -1.76
N GLU A 146 -49.32 -54.08 -1.57
CA GLU A 146 -48.68 -54.61 -0.33
C GLU A 146 -47.25 -54.01 -0.10
N ASP A 147 -46.71 -53.86 1.13
CA ASP A 147 -47.29 -53.04 2.22
C ASP A 147 -46.29 -52.45 3.28
N ASP A 148 -45.02 -52.79 3.54
CA ASP A 148 -43.97 -53.76 3.11
C ASP A 148 -42.93 -53.95 4.28
N GLU A 149 -42.04 -54.95 4.29
CA GLU A 149 -41.47 -55.52 5.55
C GLU A 149 -39.91 -55.54 5.78
N THR A 150 -39.45 -54.66 6.71
CA THR A 150 -38.46 -54.93 7.81
C THR A 150 -36.93 -55.00 7.51
N ALA A 151 -35.99 -54.55 8.38
CA ALA A 151 -36.06 -54.24 9.83
C ALA A 151 -35.36 -52.96 10.31
N HIS A 152 -35.74 -52.54 11.51
CA HIS A 152 -35.09 -51.58 12.42
C HIS A 152 -33.58 -51.78 12.67
N PHE A 153 -32.86 -50.70 13.00
CA PHE A 153 -32.41 -50.47 14.39
C PHE A 153 -32.10 -48.99 14.70
N THR A 154 -31.95 -48.67 15.98
CA THR A 154 -31.84 -47.32 16.58
C THR A 154 -30.39 -46.94 16.95
N SER A 155 -30.22 -45.68 17.38
CA SER A 155 -29.18 -45.18 18.31
C SER A 155 -27.92 -44.49 17.75
N THR A 156 -27.88 -43.18 17.99
CA THR A 156 -26.80 -42.42 18.67
C THR A 156 -25.31 -42.75 18.43
N ASN A 157 -24.59 -41.68 18.04
CA ASN A 157 -23.27 -41.25 18.54
C ASN A 157 -21.96 -41.64 17.77
N GLN A 158 -21.14 -40.58 17.58
CA GLN A 158 -19.67 -40.52 17.58
C GLN A 158 -18.80 -41.02 16.40
N GLN A 159 -17.71 -40.23 16.25
CA GLN A 159 -16.40 -40.49 15.61
C GLN A 159 -16.28 -40.60 14.07
N GLN A 160 -15.10 -40.35 13.45
CA GLN A 160 -13.99 -39.40 13.73
C GLN A 160 -12.95 -39.48 12.58
N ILE A 161 -12.50 -38.31 12.06
CA ILE A 161 -11.22 -38.04 11.34
C ILE A 161 -10.71 -39.06 10.29
N SER A 162 -10.46 -38.56 9.07
CA SER A 162 -9.13 -38.73 8.43
C SER A 162 -8.90 -37.65 7.36
N VAL A 163 -7.81 -36.89 7.52
CA VAL A 163 -7.24 -36.01 6.49
C VAL A 163 -5.92 -36.66 6.07
N PRO A 164 -5.66 -36.90 4.78
CA PRO A 164 -4.32 -37.28 4.33
C PRO A 164 -3.40 -36.05 4.38
N VAL A 165 -2.36 -36.12 5.19
CA VAL A 165 -1.20 -35.23 5.15
C VAL A 165 0.01 -36.12 4.97
N ASP A 166 0.68 -36.02 3.83
CA ASP A 166 2.00 -36.62 3.59
C ASP A 166 3.00 -35.51 3.25
N ILE A 167 4.11 -35.50 3.98
CA ILE A 167 5.21 -34.54 3.87
C ILE A 167 6.52 -35.31 3.98
N LEU A 168 7.39 -35.20 2.98
CA LEU A 168 8.85 -35.04 3.06
C LEU A 168 9.37 -34.95 1.61
N GLU A 169 9.84 -33.79 1.12
CA GLU A 169 11.06 -33.05 1.49
C GLU A 169 12.31 -33.55 0.72
N SER A 170 12.89 -32.64 -0.08
CA SER A 170 14.36 -32.55 -0.29
C SER A 170 14.70 -31.27 -1.05
N ALA A 171 15.15 -30.26 -0.31
CA ALA A 171 16.12 -29.28 -0.79
C ALA A 171 17.54 -29.94 -0.74
N PRO A 172 18.67 -29.33 -1.19
CA PRO A 172 18.83 -27.88 -1.42
C PRO A 172 19.81 -27.39 -2.52
N HIS A 173 19.93 -26.07 -2.57
CA HIS A 173 21.10 -25.24 -2.94
C HIS A 173 21.53 -25.02 -4.41
N SER A 174 21.40 -23.73 -4.78
CA SER A 174 22.35 -22.87 -5.51
C SER A 174 22.79 -23.20 -6.94
N LEU A 175 22.51 -22.25 -7.84
CA LEU A 175 23.55 -21.40 -8.42
C LEU A 175 23.01 -19.97 -8.60
#